data_AF-Q875Y6-F1
#
_entry.id   AF-Q875Y6-F1
#
_cell.length_a   1.000
_cell.length_b   1.000
_cell.length_c   1.000
_cell.angle_alpha   90.00
_cell.angle_beta   90.00
_cell.angle_gamma   90.00
#
_symmetry.space_group_name_H-M   'P 1'
#
loop_
_entity.id
_entity.type
_entity.pdbx_description
1 polymer ?
#
loop_
_entity_poly.entity_id
_entity_poly.type
_entity_poly.pdbx_seq_one_letter_code
_entity_poly.pdbx_strand_id
1 'polypeptide(L)'
;PHYAERILLSLREIIREDDQFSRVTLLEYLKQLHPVEWDCFVKDTKILAEETAAYEGNEDDGEKDGGLKAQIDDLPFYCIGFKSAAPEYTLRTRIWASLRFQTLYRTVSGFMNYSRAIKLLYRVENPEIVQMFGGNAEGLEKELEKMARRKFKFLVSMQRLAKFKPHELENAEFLLRAYPDLQIAYLDEEPPLNEGEEPRIYSALIDGHCEILENGRRRPKFRVQLSGNPILGDGKSDNQNHALIFYRGEYIQLIDANQDNYLEECLKIRSVLAEFEELNVEQVNPYAPDLKYEEQVTNHPVAIVGAREYIFSENSGVLGDVAAGKEQTFGTLFARTLSQIGGKLHYGHPDFINATYMTTRGGVSKAQKGLHLNEDIYAGMNALLRGGRIKHCEYYQCGKGRDLGFGTILNFTTKIGAGMGE
;
A
#
# COMPACT_ATOMS: atom_id res chain seq x y z
N PRO A 1 -12.69 16.63 -1.88
CA PRO A 1 -12.55 15.45 -1.01
C PRO A 1 -11.15 14.84 -1.18
N HIS A 2 -10.11 15.53 -0.68
CA HIS A 2 -8.78 14.94 -0.63
C HIS A 2 -8.68 14.16 0.68
N TYR A 3 -8.97 12.87 0.63
CA TYR A 3 -8.61 11.95 1.71
C TYR A 3 -7.11 12.13 1.96
N ALA A 4 -6.75 12.43 3.20
CA ALA A 4 -5.37 12.53 3.64
C ALA A 4 -5.13 11.31 4.52
N GLU A 5 -4.66 10.21 3.93
CA GLU A 5 -4.19 9.07 4.71
C GLU A 5 -2.94 9.47 5.51
N ARG A 6 -2.93 9.14 6.79
CA ARG A 6 -1.76 9.38 7.64
C ARG A 6 -0.65 8.39 7.24
N ILE A 7 0.56 8.91 7.03
CA ILE A 7 1.73 8.05 6.77
C ILE A 7 2.06 7.25 8.02
N LEU A 8 2.28 7.95 9.13
CA LEU A 8 2.54 7.41 10.46
C LEU A 8 1.75 8.22 11.48
N LEU A 9 1.29 7.55 12.53
CA LEU A 9 0.71 8.24 13.68
C LEU A 9 1.81 9.02 14.43
N SER A 10 1.48 10.25 14.80
CA SER A 10 2.30 11.05 15.71
C SER A 10 2.10 10.59 17.15
N LEU A 11 3.07 10.86 18.02
CA LEU A 11 2.93 10.53 19.44
C LEU A 11 1.69 11.21 20.05
N ARG A 12 1.46 12.48 19.70
CA ARG A 12 0.31 13.25 20.18
C ARG A 12 -1.03 12.58 19.86
N GLU A 13 -1.18 12.02 18.65
CA GLU A 13 -2.41 11.32 18.24
C GLU A 13 -2.58 9.97 18.96
N ILE A 14 -1.50 9.40 19.49
CA ILE A 14 -1.52 8.11 20.18
C ILE A 14 -1.89 8.28 21.65
N ILE A 15 -1.34 9.31 22.31
CA ILE A 15 -1.40 9.49 23.77
C ILE A 15 -2.42 10.53 24.22
N ARG A 16 -2.93 11.38 23.32
CA ARG A 16 -3.87 12.45 23.69
C ARG A 16 -5.29 12.02 23.41
N GLU A 17 -6.20 12.40 24.30
CA GLU A 17 -7.64 12.29 24.08
C GLU A 17 -8.03 13.21 22.90
N ASP A 18 -8.62 12.62 21.85
CA ASP A 18 -9.01 13.34 20.62
C ASP A 18 -10.26 14.22 20.82
N ASP A 19 -11.08 13.94 21.84
CA ASP A 19 -12.32 14.66 22.12
C ASP A 19 -12.54 14.84 23.63
N GLN A 20 -13.17 15.96 24.04
CA GLN A 20 -13.50 16.25 25.45
C GLN A 20 -14.42 15.19 26.07
N PHE A 21 -15.08 14.39 25.24
CA PHE A 21 -15.99 13.32 25.63
C PHE A 21 -15.35 11.93 25.62
N SER A 22 -14.17 11.75 25.02
CA SER A 22 -13.47 10.47 24.96
C SER A 22 -12.42 10.38 26.06
N ARG A 23 -12.67 9.56 27.08
CA ARG A 23 -11.75 9.31 28.20
C ARG A 23 -10.71 8.22 27.92
N VAL A 24 -10.61 7.76 26.68
CA VAL A 24 -9.72 6.66 26.29
C VAL A 24 -8.83 7.14 25.16
N THR A 25 -7.52 7.00 25.34
CA THR A 25 -6.52 7.30 24.31
C THR A 25 -6.50 6.20 23.24
N LEU A 26 -6.02 6.53 22.04
CA LEU A 26 -5.86 5.52 20.98
C LEU A 26 -4.93 4.38 21.43
N LEU A 27 -3.89 4.68 22.20
CA LEU A 27 -2.98 3.66 22.72
C LEU A 27 -3.69 2.69 23.66
N GLU A 28 -4.50 3.17 24.60
CA GLU A 28 -5.24 2.32 25.54
C GLU A 28 -6.25 1.44 24.81
N TYR A 29 -6.93 2.00 23.82
CA TYR A 29 -7.82 1.23 22.95
C TYR A 29 -7.07 0.10 22.23
N LEU A 30 -5.93 0.39 21.60
CA LEU A 30 -5.11 -0.61 20.92
C LEU A 30 -4.55 -1.66 21.87
N LYS A 31 -4.18 -1.29 23.10
CA LYS A 31 -3.73 -2.22 24.14
C LYS A 31 -4.82 -3.19 24.56
N GLN A 32 -6.07 -2.73 24.66
CA GLN A 32 -7.21 -3.59 24.97
C GLN A 32 -7.55 -4.53 23.82
N LEU A 33 -7.41 -4.09 22.57
CA LEU A 33 -7.63 -4.93 21.39
C LEU A 33 -6.52 -5.98 21.19
N HIS A 34 -5.26 -5.62 21.48
CA HIS A 34 -4.08 -6.46 21.21
C HIS A 34 -3.22 -6.68 22.48
N PRO A 35 -3.77 -7.25 23.56
CA PRO A 35 -3.07 -7.33 24.85
C PRO A 35 -1.80 -8.19 24.77
N VAL A 36 -1.87 -9.34 24.10
CA VAL A 36 -0.73 -10.25 23.95
C VAL A 36 0.39 -9.62 23.11
N GLU A 37 0.03 -8.97 22.01
CA GLU A 37 1.02 -8.30 21.14
C GLU A 37 1.67 -7.11 21.84
N TRP A 38 0.91 -6.39 22.67
CA TRP A 38 1.44 -5.30 23.48
C TRP A 38 2.45 -5.83 24.51
N ASP A 39 2.14 -6.91 25.22
CA ASP A 39 3.05 -7.52 26.18
C ASP A 39 4.35 -8.00 25.51
N CYS A 40 4.24 -8.62 24.33
CA CYS A 40 5.39 -8.98 23.51
C CYS A 40 6.19 -7.75 23.07
N PHE A 41 5.54 -6.69 22.62
CA PHE A 41 6.19 -5.44 22.23
C PHE A 41 6.96 -4.78 23.38
N VAL A 42 6.38 -4.75 24.58
CA VAL A 42 7.04 -4.21 25.78
C VAL A 42 8.25 -5.05 26.15
N LYS A 43 8.14 -6.38 26.12
CA LYS A 43 9.27 -7.28 26.39
C LYS A 43 10.41 -7.11 25.39
N ASP A 44 10.09 -7.11 24.10
CA ASP A 44 11.07 -6.94 23.01
C ASP A 44 11.78 -5.59 23.10
N THR A 45 11.04 -4.52 23.41
CA THR A 45 11.62 -3.18 23.54
C THR A 45 12.50 -3.05 24.79
N LYS A 46 12.22 -3.79 25.86
CA LYS A 46 13.10 -3.86 27.05
C LYS A 46 14.42 -4.58 26.75
N ILE A 47 14.36 -5.71 26.04
CA ILE A 47 15.56 -6.44 25.63
C ILE A 47 16.45 -5.55 24.77
N LEU A 48 15.86 -4.84 23.80
CA LEU A 48 16.60 -3.90 22.95
C LEU A 48 17.22 -2.75 23.77
N ALA A 49 16.50 -2.22 24.77
CA ALA A 49 17.03 -1.20 25.66
C ALA A 49 18.26 -1.68 26.45
N GLU A 50 18.21 -2.91 26.96
CA GLU A 50 19.31 -3.55 27.69
C GLU A 50 20.52 -3.82 26.77
N GLU A 51 20.28 -4.29 25.55
CA GLU A 51 21.34 -4.51 24.55
C GLU A 51 22.02 -3.20 24.13
N THR A 52 21.27 -2.13 23.89
CA THR A 52 21.84 -0.82 23.54
C THR A 52 22.65 -0.25 24.70
N ALA A 53 22.15 -0.32 25.94
CA ALA A 53 22.87 0.15 27.12
C ALA A 53 24.19 -0.62 27.34
N ALA A 54 24.18 -1.94 27.12
CA ALA A 54 25.37 -2.77 27.19
C ALA A 54 26.40 -2.42 26.10
N TYR A 55 25.94 -2.00 24.91
CA TYR A 55 26.81 -1.62 23.79
C TYR A 55 27.41 -0.22 23.95
N GLU A 56 26.67 0.71 24.56
CA GLU A 56 27.12 2.09 24.81
C GLU A 56 28.01 2.22 26.05
N GLY A 57 28.22 1.14 26.81
CA GLY A 57 29.12 1.13 27.98
C GLY A 57 28.58 1.90 29.19
N ASN A 58 27.29 2.20 29.22
CA ASN A 58 26.63 2.83 30.38
C ASN A 58 26.25 1.77 31.42
N GLU A 59 27.25 1.12 32.01
CA GLU A 59 27.10 0.35 33.26
C GLU A 59 27.51 1.20 34.47
N ASP A 60 26.96 2.42 34.62
CA ASP A 60 26.75 3.08 35.91
C ASP A 60 26.13 4.46 35.70
N ASP A 61 24.91 4.68 36.18
CA ASP A 61 24.70 5.76 37.15
C ASP A 61 23.40 5.49 37.93
N GLY A 62 23.59 5.12 39.20
CA GLY A 62 22.53 4.97 40.17
C GLY A 62 21.84 6.30 40.48
N GLU A 63 20.58 6.16 40.92
CA GLU A 63 19.78 7.11 41.69
C GLU A 63 20.38 8.50 41.93
N LYS A 64 19.81 9.54 41.34
CA LYS A 64 19.73 10.86 41.99
C LYS A 64 18.48 11.65 41.61
N ASP A 65 17.77 11.96 42.68
CA ASP A 65 16.57 12.78 42.87
C ASP A 65 16.66 14.18 42.23
N GLY A 66 15.54 14.69 41.71
CA GLY A 66 15.54 15.96 40.96
C GLY A 66 14.21 16.51 40.41
N GLY A 67 13.17 16.62 41.24
CA GLY A 67 12.22 17.75 41.15
C GLY A 67 10.88 17.55 40.41
N LEU A 68 9.80 18.00 41.06
CA LEU A 68 8.39 18.01 40.62
C LEU A 68 8.08 18.56 39.21
N LYS A 69 9.06 19.12 38.48
CA LYS A 69 8.90 19.54 37.08
C LYS A 69 9.03 18.37 36.09
N ALA A 70 9.81 17.34 36.40
CA ALA A 70 9.93 16.13 35.58
C ALA A 70 8.63 15.29 35.60
N GLN A 71 7.92 15.28 36.73
CA GLN A 71 6.66 14.51 36.88
C GLN A 71 5.51 15.00 35.99
N ILE A 72 5.56 16.22 35.47
CA ILE A 72 4.53 16.75 34.57
C ILE A 72 4.85 16.44 33.10
N ASP A 73 6.13 16.34 32.73
CA ASP A 73 6.56 15.92 31.40
C ASP A 73 6.63 14.38 31.24
N ASP A 74 6.70 13.63 32.35
CA ASP A 74 6.75 12.15 32.38
C ASP A 74 5.37 11.46 32.38
N LEU A 75 4.28 12.19 32.60
CA LEU A 75 2.93 11.61 32.71
C LEU A 75 2.50 10.78 31.47
N PRO A 76 2.85 11.16 30.22
CA PRO A 76 2.53 10.36 29.05
C PRO A 76 3.31 9.04 28.96
N PHE A 77 4.48 8.94 29.60
CA PHE A 77 5.40 7.82 29.42
C PHE A 77 5.06 6.62 30.32
N TYR A 78 4.39 6.85 31.45
CA TYR A 78 3.80 5.77 32.24
C TYR A 78 2.75 4.97 31.45
N CYS A 79 1.95 5.63 30.61
CA CYS A 79 0.92 4.97 29.77
C CYS A 79 1.53 4.11 28.65
N ILE A 80 2.72 4.47 28.17
CA ILE A 80 3.51 3.73 27.17
C ILE A 80 4.30 2.59 27.83
N GLY A 81 4.54 2.64 29.14
CA GLY A 81 5.22 1.59 29.90
C GLY A 81 6.75 1.74 29.99
N PHE A 82 7.30 2.93 29.68
CA PHE A 82 8.73 3.22 29.77
C PHE A 82 9.01 4.40 30.72
N LYS A 83 10.16 4.36 31.40
CA LYS A 83 10.61 5.42 32.33
C LYS A 83 11.48 6.49 31.66
N SER A 84 11.80 6.36 30.37
CA SER A 84 12.70 7.25 29.63
C SER A 84 12.11 7.64 28.27
N ALA A 85 12.26 8.92 27.92
CA ALA A 85 11.74 9.55 26.69
C ALA A 85 12.68 9.40 25.47
N ALA A 86 13.48 8.32 25.39
CA ALA A 86 14.39 8.14 24.27
C ALA A 86 13.65 8.18 22.92
N PRO A 87 14.17 8.90 21.89
CA PRO A 87 13.51 9.03 20.59
C PRO A 87 13.17 7.69 19.93
N GLU A 88 13.97 6.66 20.17
CA GLU A 88 13.79 5.31 19.64
C GLU A 88 12.53 4.62 20.18
N TYR A 89 12.26 4.71 21.49
CA TYR A 89 11.06 4.15 22.10
C TYR A 89 9.81 4.86 21.59
N THR A 90 9.88 6.18 21.49
CA THR A 90 8.79 6.98 20.90
C THR A 90 8.49 6.52 19.46
N LEU A 91 9.52 6.33 18.64
CA LEU A 91 9.36 5.87 17.27
C LEU A 91 8.81 4.44 17.20
N ARG A 92 9.31 3.52 18.03
CA ARG A 92 8.81 2.13 18.10
C ARG A 92 7.34 2.08 18.49
N THR A 93 6.90 2.86 19.48
CA THR A 93 5.48 2.96 19.85
C THR A 93 4.64 3.54 18.71
N ARG A 94 5.14 4.57 18.02
CA ARG A 94 4.47 5.14 16.84
C ARG A 94 4.29 4.11 15.72
N ILE A 95 5.33 3.32 15.43
CA ILE A 95 5.29 2.24 14.43
C ILE A 95 4.30 1.16 14.87
N TRP A 96 4.36 0.72 16.13
CA TRP A 96 3.48 -0.30 16.69
C TRP A 96 2.00 0.12 16.55
N ALA A 97 1.67 1.35 16.91
CA ALA A 97 0.31 1.88 16.76
C ALA A 97 -0.08 2.02 15.27
N SER A 98 0.82 2.51 14.42
CA SER A 98 0.54 2.72 12.99
C SER A 98 0.27 1.42 12.25
N LEU A 99 0.97 0.34 12.58
CA LEU A 99 0.75 -1.01 12.02
C LEU A 99 -0.61 -1.61 12.39
N ARG A 100 -1.25 -1.12 13.45
CA ARG A 100 -2.58 -1.58 13.92
C ARG A 100 -3.70 -0.62 13.53
N PHE A 101 -3.35 0.46 12.84
CA PHE A 101 -4.30 1.46 12.34
C PHE A 101 -4.29 1.52 10.81
N GLN A 102 -5.16 2.35 10.24
CA GLN A 102 -5.28 2.54 8.79
C GLN A 102 -4.26 3.58 8.30
N THR A 103 -2.97 3.22 8.39
CA THR A 103 -1.87 4.09 7.95
C THR A 103 -1.24 3.59 6.66
N LEU A 104 -0.70 4.51 5.87
CA LEU A 104 0.07 4.14 4.68
C LEU A 104 1.31 3.33 5.05
N TYR A 105 1.91 3.54 6.22
CA TYR A 105 3.04 2.72 6.69
C TYR A 105 2.66 1.25 6.82
N ARG A 106 1.45 0.95 7.32
CA ARG A 106 0.93 -0.43 7.35
C ARG A 106 0.82 -1.02 5.96
N THR A 107 0.20 -0.29 5.03
CA THR A 107 0.08 -0.74 3.63
C THR A 107 1.43 -0.98 3.00
N VAL A 108 2.37 -0.05 3.16
CA VAL A 108 3.70 -0.22 2.59
C VAL A 108 4.41 -1.43 3.19
N SER A 109 4.38 -1.55 4.52
CA SER A 109 4.98 -2.69 5.23
C SER A 109 4.38 -4.03 4.78
N GLY A 110 3.06 -4.11 4.63
CA GLY A 110 2.36 -5.32 4.20
C GLY A 110 2.73 -5.73 2.77
N PHE A 111 2.65 -4.80 1.82
CA PHE A 111 2.94 -5.11 0.41
C PHE A 111 4.44 -5.29 0.12
N MET A 112 5.33 -4.76 0.96
CA MET A 112 6.76 -5.09 0.88
C MET A 112 7.06 -6.57 1.21
N ASN A 113 6.10 -7.31 1.78
CA ASN A 113 6.22 -8.76 1.90
C ASN A 113 6.29 -9.47 0.53
N TYR A 114 5.87 -8.86 -0.58
CA TYR A 114 6.13 -9.42 -1.91
C TYR A 114 7.61 -9.57 -2.20
N SER A 115 8.43 -8.56 -1.85
CA SER A 115 9.88 -8.65 -2.00
C SER A 115 10.42 -9.83 -1.21
N ARG A 116 9.98 -10.00 0.05
CA ARG A 116 10.38 -11.13 0.91
C ARG A 116 9.93 -12.48 0.35
N ALA A 117 8.68 -12.59 -0.11
CA ALA A 117 8.13 -13.79 -0.71
C ALA A 117 8.90 -14.20 -1.97
N ILE A 118 9.22 -13.24 -2.85
CA ILE A 118 10.00 -13.52 -4.07
C ILE A 118 11.42 -13.99 -3.72
N LYS A 119 12.09 -13.37 -2.75
CA LYS A 119 13.40 -13.83 -2.26
C LYS A 119 13.33 -15.27 -1.75
N LEU A 120 12.30 -15.59 -0.97
CA LEU A 120 12.09 -16.93 -0.42
C LEU A 120 11.82 -17.96 -1.52
N LEU A 121 10.90 -17.67 -2.44
CA LEU A 121 10.58 -18.54 -3.58
C LEU A 121 11.81 -18.78 -4.44
N TYR A 122 12.56 -17.72 -4.79
CA TYR A 122 13.77 -17.84 -5.59
C TYR A 122 14.82 -18.73 -4.92
N ARG A 123 15.01 -18.58 -3.60
CA ARG A 123 15.92 -19.41 -2.81
C ARG A 123 15.49 -20.88 -2.76
N VAL A 124 14.19 -21.15 -2.62
CA VAL A 124 13.64 -22.51 -2.53
C VAL A 124 13.66 -23.22 -3.90
N GLU A 125 13.33 -22.49 -4.97
CA GLU A 125 13.29 -23.04 -6.34
C GLU A 125 14.70 -23.26 -6.92
N ASN A 126 15.74 -22.58 -6.39
CA ASN A 126 17.11 -22.64 -6.89
C ASN A 126 18.11 -22.98 -5.77
N PRO A 127 18.12 -24.23 -5.25
CA PRO A 127 19.00 -24.62 -4.15
C PRO A 127 20.49 -24.51 -4.50
N GLU A 128 20.84 -24.63 -5.78
CA GLU A 128 22.21 -24.49 -6.30
C GLU A 128 22.80 -23.11 -6.01
N ILE A 129 22.00 -22.05 -6.03
CA ILE A 129 22.46 -20.69 -5.73
C ILE A 129 22.99 -20.61 -4.30
N VAL A 130 22.27 -21.22 -3.36
CA VAL A 130 22.69 -21.26 -1.95
C VAL A 130 24.02 -22.00 -1.80
N GLN A 131 24.21 -23.09 -2.55
CA GLN A 131 25.45 -23.86 -2.56
C GLN A 131 26.61 -23.06 -3.16
N MET A 132 26.38 -22.34 -4.27
CA MET A 132 27.40 -21.52 -4.94
C MET A 132 27.98 -20.43 -4.04
N PHE A 133 27.17 -19.83 -3.17
CA PHE A 133 27.64 -18.81 -2.24
C PHE A 133 28.37 -19.37 -1.02
N GLY A 134 28.32 -20.69 -0.76
CA GLY A 134 29.24 -21.39 0.16
C GLY A 134 29.36 -20.80 1.57
N GLY A 135 28.31 -20.13 2.09
CA GLY A 135 28.33 -19.45 3.39
C GLY A 135 28.49 -17.92 3.32
N ASN A 136 28.71 -17.32 2.15
CA ASN A 136 28.67 -15.88 1.94
C ASN A 136 27.21 -15.36 1.94
N ALA A 137 26.67 -15.14 3.14
CA ALA A 137 25.31 -14.67 3.34
C ALA A 137 25.04 -13.30 2.69
N GLU A 138 26.02 -12.38 2.71
CA GLU A 138 25.86 -11.05 2.14
C GLU A 138 25.78 -11.09 0.61
N GLY A 139 26.62 -11.92 -0.03
CA GLY A 139 26.58 -12.14 -1.47
C GLY A 139 25.26 -12.78 -1.91
N LEU A 140 24.78 -13.78 -1.16
CA LEU A 140 23.48 -14.41 -1.40
C LEU A 140 22.35 -13.38 -1.30
N GLU A 141 22.30 -12.59 -0.23
CA GLU A 141 21.25 -11.59 -0.04
C GLU A 141 21.20 -10.56 -1.18
N LYS A 142 22.36 -10.11 -1.68
CA LYS A 142 22.44 -9.21 -2.84
C LYS A 142 21.85 -9.82 -4.11
N GLU A 143 22.10 -11.10 -4.38
CA GLU A 143 21.49 -11.78 -5.53
C GLU A 143 19.99 -11.99 -5.35
N LEU A 144 19.52 -12.33 -4.14
CA LEU A 144 18.09 -12.43 -3.82
C LEU A 144 17.40 -11.05 -4.02
N GLU A 145 18.00 -9.97 -3.52
CA GLU A 145 17.52 -8.60 -3.73
C GLU A 145 17.42 -8.22 -5.19
N LYS A 146 18.44 -8.52 -5.98
CA LYS A 146 18.46 -8.26 -7.41
C LYS A 146 17.31 -8.97 -8.12
N MET A 147 17.00 -10.21 -7.73
CA MET A 147 15.86 -10.95 -8.26
C MET A 147 14.53 -10.31 -7.84
N ALA A 148 14.35 -10.00 -6.56
CA ALA A 148 13.14 -9.34 -6.06
C ALA A 148 12.89 -8.00 -6.75
N ARG A 149 13.91 -7.15 -6.87
CA ARG A 149 13.84 -5.84 -7.54
C ARG A 149 13.50 -5.92 -9.03
N ARG A 150 13.77 -7.04 -9.68
CA ARG A 150 13.41 -7.27 -11.10
C ARG A 150 11.96 -7.65 -11.28
N LYS A 151 11.36 -8.35 -10.30
CA LYS A 151 9.99 -8.89 -10.38
C LYS A 151 8.95 -8.02 -9.69
N PHE A 152 9.36 -7.23 -8.71
CA PHE A 152 8.45 -6.41 -7.92
C PHE A 152 8.93 -4.97 -7.85
N LYS A 153 7.99 -4.05 -8.13
CA LYS A 153 8.11 -2.61 -7.93
C LYS A 153 6.87 -2.13 -7.24
N PHE A 154 7.05 -1.33 -6.19
CA PHE A 154 5.94 -0.77 -5.46
C PHE A 154 5.91 0.75 -5.69
N LEU A 155 4.88 1.19 -6.39
CA LEU A 155 4.63 2.59 -6.71
C LEU A 155 3.48 3.13 -5.87
N VAL A 156 3.76 4.15 -5.07
CA VAL A 156 2.77 4.87 -4.28
C VAL A 156 2.57 6.26 -4.88
N SER A 157 1.31 6.63 -5.13
CA SER A 157 0.96 8.00 -5.52
C SER A 157 0.78 8.87 -4.28
N MET A 158 1.68 9.84 -4.09
CA MET A 158 1.58 10.91 -3.11
C MET A 158 1.48 12.25 -3.84
N GLN A 159 0.37 12.48 -4.53
CA GLN A 159 0.13 13.68 -5.35
C GLN A 159 0.55 15.01 -4.68
N ARG A 160 0.32 15.14 -3.36
CA ARG A 160 0.57 16.36 -2.58
C ARG A 160 1.97 16.46 -1.96
N LEU A 161 2.90 15.55 -2.25
CA LEU A 161 4.23 15.49 -1.61
C LEU A 161 4.97 16.84 -1.64
N ALA A 162 4.88 17.58 -2.76
CA ALA A 162 5.52 18.89 -2.89
C ALA A 162 4.98 19.97 -1.94
N LYS A 163 3.78 19.75 -1.38
CA LYS A 163 3.04 20.66 -0.49
C LYS A 163 2.92 20.12 0.93
N PHE A 164 3.71 19.09 1.29
CA PHE A 164 3.73 18.51 2.63
C PHE A 164 4.30 19.47 3.67
N LYS A 165 3.74 19.43 4.87
CA LYS A 165 4.30 20.10 6.05
C LYS A 165 5.59 19.39 6.50
N PRO A 166 6.45 20.05 7.31
CA PRO A 166 7.71 19.45 7.76
C PRO A 166 7.58 18.05 8.39
N HIS A 167 6.57 17.83 9.24
CA HIS A 167 6.34 16.51 9.86
C HIS A 167 5.84 15.44 8.86
N GLU A 168 5.11 15.83 7.81
CA GLU A 168 4.67 14.90 6.76
C GLU A 168 5.85 14.49 5.88
N LEU A 169 6.74 15.44 5.58
CA LEU A 169 8.00 15.18 4.88
C LEU A 169 8.92 14.26 5.68
N GLU A 170 9.03 14.47 6.99
CA GLU A 170 9.81 13.60 7.87
C GLU A 170 9.27 12.16 7.88
N ASN A 171 7.94 11.99 7.94
CA ASN A 171 7.31 10.67 7.87
C ASN A 171 7.51 10.00 6.50
N ALA A 172 7.43 10.77 5.40
CA ALA A 172 7.70 10.25 4.05
C ALA A 172 9.17 9.85 3.87
N GLU A 173 10.09 10.64 4.42
CA GLU A 173 11.52 10.33 4.40
C GLU A 173 11.84 9.10 5.26
N PHE A 174 11.21 8.95 6.42
CA PHE A 174 11.31 7.74 7.24
C PHE A 174 10.85 6.50 6.45
N LEU A 175 9.74 6.61 5.71
CA LEU A 175 9.23 5.53 4.86
C LEU A 175 10.24 5.12 3.78
N LEU A 176 10.87 6.10 3.11
CA LEU A 176 11.90 5.85 2.10
C LEU A 176 13.19 5.28 2.68
N ARG A 177 13.54 5.61 3.92
CA ARG A 177 14.69 5.01 4.63
C ARG A 177 14.41 3.56 5.03
N ALA A 178 13.21 3.28 5.53
CA ALA A 178 12.80 1.94 5.90
C ALA A 178 12.65 1.03 4.67
N TYR A 179 12.18 1.58 3.54
CA TYR A 179 11.96 0.86 2.30
C TYR A 179 12.58 1.59 1.10
N PRO A 180 13.90 1.48 0.88
CA PRO A 180 14.61 2.25 -0.15
C PRO A 180 14.14 2.00 -1.59
N ASP A 181 13.60 0.81 -1.86
CA ASP A 181 13.10 0.42 -3.17
C ASP A 181 11.64 0.87 -3.43
N LEU A 182 10.98 1.47 -2.43
CA LEU A 182 9.68 2.10 -2.60
C LEU A 182 9.78 3.28 -3.56
N GLN A 183 8.89 3.33 -4.54
CA GLN A 183 8.81 4.43 -5.48
C GLN A 183 7.62 5.31 -5.12
N ILE A 184 7.86 6.62 -5.05
CA ILE A 184 6.82 7.61 -4.77
C ILE A 184 6.66 8.49 -6.01
N ALA A 185 5.46 8.46 -6.60
CA ALA A 185 5.03 9.39 -7.64
C ALA A 185 4.33 10.59 -6.98
N TYR A 186 4.66 11.80 -7.42
CA TYR A 186 4.01 13.01 -6.94
C TYR A 186 3.85 14.06 -8.05
N LEU A 187 3.07 15.10 -7.79
CA LEU A 187 2.98 16.26 -8.67
C LEU A 187 3.96 17.34 -8.24
N ASP A 188 4.81 17.74 -9.16
CA ASP A 188 5.74 18.86 -9.03
C ASP A 188 5.23 20.02 -9.89
N GLU A 189 5.46 21.24 -9.44
CA GLU A 189 4.92 22.45 -10.08
C GLU A 189 6.06 23.43 -10.34
N GLU A 190 6.14 23.95 -11.56
CA GLU A 190 6.99 25.11 -11.89
C GLU A 190 6.12 26.34 -12.16
N PRO A 191 6.64 27.54 -11.81
CA PRO A 191 6.03 28.78 -12.25
C PRO A 191 5.83 28.83 -13.77
N PRO A 192 4.81 29.57 -14.24
CA PRO A 192 4.60 29.79 -15.66
C PRO A 192 5.80 30.49 -16.30
N LEU A 193 6.00 30.26 -17.59
CA LEU A 193 7.08 30.92 -18.36
C LEU A 193 6.76 32.39 -18.64
N ASN A 194 5.49 32.67 -18.90
CA ASN A 194 5.00 34.02 -19.17
C ASN A 194 4.01 34.45 -18.07
N GLU A 195 4.00 35.75 -17.78
CA GLU A 195 3.11 36.34 -16.80
C GLU A 195 1.64 36.17 -17.23
N GLY A 196 0.83 35.52 -16.39
CA GLY A 196 -0.59 35.24 -16.68
C GLY A 196 -0.90 33.84 -17.23
N GLU A 197 0.10 33.00 -17.49
CA GLU A 197 -0.12 31.59 -17.86
C GLU A 197 -0.30 30.67 -16.63
N GLU A 198 -0.84 29.47 -16.87
CA GLU A 198 -0.98 28.42 -15.85
C GLU A 198 0.39 27.81 -15.48
N PRO A 199 0.57 27.37 -14.23
CA PRO A 199 1.80 26.70 -13.82
C PRO A 199 2.01 25.40 -14.61
N ARG A 200 3.29 25.10 -14.89
CA ARG A 200 3.65 23.86 -15.56
C ARG A 200 3.69 22.74 -14.53
N ILE A 201 2.86 21.72 -14.75
CA ILE A 201 2.73 20.59 -13.85
C ILE A 201 3.53 19.41 -14.41
N TYR A 202 4.29 18.78 -13.53
CA TYR A 202 5.10 17.61 -13.83
C TYR A 202 4.65 16.46 -12.94
N SER A 203 4.61 15.25 -13.50
CA SER A 203 4.63 14.06 -12.67
C SER A 203 6.09 13.65 -12.45
N ALA A 204 6.47 13.44 -11.19
CA ALA A 204 7.83 13.14 -10.78
C ALA A 204 7.89 11.83 -9.98
N LEU A 205 8.99 11.10 -10.12
CA LEU A 205 9.25 9.85 -9.42
C LEU A 205 10.52 9.95 -8.57
N ILE A 206 10.43 9.60 -7.29
CA ILE A 206 11.56 9.47 -6.36
C ILE A 206 11.56 8.09 -5.70
N ASP A 207 12.71 7.69 -5.16
CA ASP A 207 12.84 6.57 -4.23
C ASP A 207 13.95 6.83 -3.20
N GLY A 208 14.20 5.85 -2.32
CA GLY A 208 15.15 6.00 -1.21
C GLY A 208 16.62 6.07 -1.66
N HIS A 209 16.91 5.74 -2.91
CA HIS A 209 18.25 5.83 -3.50
C HIS A 209 18.52 7.16 -4.21
N CYS A 210 17.52 8.04 -4.31
CA CYS A 210 17.70 9.37 -4.87
C CYS A 210 18.63 10.23 -4.01
N GLU A 211 19.52 10.99 -4.66
CA GLU A 211 20.35 12.02 -4.03
C GLU A 211 19.48 13.07 -3.33
N ILE A 212 19.91 13.51 -2.14
CA ILE A 212 19.28 14.60 -1.40
C ILE A 212 19.93 15.91 -1.85
N LEU A 213 19.12 16.82 -2.36
CA LEU A 213 19.53 18.16 -2.79
C LEU A 213 19.74 19.08 -1.56
N GLU A 214 20.41 20.21 -1.77
CA GLU A 214 20.66 21.21 -0.72
C GLU A 214 19.36 21.73 -0.05
N ASN A 215 18.24 21.71 -0.78
CA ASN A 215 16.93 22.10 -0.25
C ASN A 215 16.25 21.00 0.61
N GLY A 216 16.95 19.90 0.89
CA GLY A 216 16.44 18.75 1.65
C GLY A 216 15.49 17.84 0.88
N ARG A 217 15.19 18.13 -0.40
CA ARG A 217 14.33 17.29 -1.24
C ARG A 217 15.16 16.29 -2.03
N ARG A 218 14.57 15.13 -2.31
CA ARG A 218 15.18 14.12 -3.18
C ARG A 218 15.12 14.54 -4.64
N ARG A 219 16.23 14.39 -5.37
CA ARG A 219 16.29 14.62 -6.81
C ARG A 219 15.43 13.56 -7.55
N PRO A 220 14.43 13.96 -8.34
CA PRO A 220 13.60 13.01 -9.08
C PRO A 220 14.41 12.17 -10.08
N LYS A 221 14.14 10.86 -10.15
CA LYS A 221 14.67 9.96 -11.18
C LYS A 221 14.07 10.26 -12.54
N PHE A 222 12.76 10.47 -12.55
CA PHE A 222 12.02 10.86 -13.72
C PHE A 222 11.17 12.07 -13.37
N ARG A 223 11.02 12.96 -14.35
CA ARG A 223 10.21 14.16 -14.26
C ARG A 223 9.62 14.43 -15.63
N VAL A 224 8.32 14.24 -15.77
CA VAL A 224 7.60 14.28 -17.04
C VAL A 224 6.58 15.41 -16.99
N GLN A 225 6.67 16.35 -17.92
CA GLN A 225 5.69 17.43 -18.03
C GLN A 225 4.35 16.86 -18.48
N LEU A 226 3.27 17.24 -17.78
CA LEU A 226 1.91 16.87 -18.14
C LEU A 226 1.30 17.93 -19.05
N SER A 227 0.31 17.54 -19.86
CA SER A 227 -0.39 18.44 -20.80
C SER A 227 -1.26 19.50 -20.11
N GLY A 228 -1.40 19.44 -18.79
CA GLY A 228 -2.21 20.34 -17.98
C GLY A 228 -2.35 19.80 -16.55
N ASN A 229 -3.30 20.34 -15.80
CA ASN A 229 -3.60 19.87 -14.45
C ASN A 229 -4.25 18.47 -14.51
N PRO A 230 -3.61 17.42 -13.95
CA PRO A 230 -4.13 16.06 -14.01
C PRO A 230 -5.29 15.79 -13.05
N ILE A 231 -5.67 16.76 -12.20
CA ILE A 231 -6.73 16.61 -11.21
C ILE A 231 -8.08 16.90 -11.88
N LEU A 232 -8.70 15.86 -12.45
CA LEU A 232 -9.96 15.93 -13.19
C LEU A 232 -11.14 15.31 -12.44
N GLY A 233 -10.86 14.38 -11.52
CA GLY A 233 -11.85 13.62 -10.77
C GLY A 233 -11.89 13.95 -9.27
N ASP A 234 -12.19 12.92 -8.49
CA ASP A 234 -12.27 12.98 -7.02
C ASP A 234 -10.94 12.58 -6.33
N GLY A 235 -9.85 12.41 -7.10
CA GLY A 235 -8.50 12.17 -6.59
C GLY A 235 -7.97 10.76 -6.82
N LYS A 236 -8.75 9.69 -6.60
CA LYS A 236 -8.25 8.30 -6.73
C LYS A 236 -7.86 7.95 -8.16
N SER A 237 -8.75 8.20 -9.13
CA SER A 237 -8.46 8.04 -10.55
C SER A 237 -7.30 8.93 -11.02
N ASP A 238 -7.25 10.18 -10.54
CA ASP A 238 -6.18 11.13 -10.86
C ASP A 238 -4.81 10.60 -10.38
N ASN A 239 -4.76 10.11 -9.13
CA ASN A 239 -3.59 9.49 -8.52
C ASN A 239 -3.08 8.29 -9.31
N GLN A 240 -3.98 7.38 -9.70
CA GLN A 240 -3.62 6.21 -10.49
C GLN A 240 -3.11 6.62 -11.88
N ASN A 241 -3.80 7.53 -12.57
CA ASN A 241 -3.48 7.91 -13.94
C ASN A 241 -2.14 8.65 -14.06
N HIS A 242 -1.83 9.60 -13.17
CA HIS A 242 -0.55 10.29 -13.24
C HIS A 242 0.61 9.38 -12.82
N ALA A 243 0.39 8.45 -11.88
CA ALA A 243 1.42 7.52 -11.45
C ALA A 243 1.70 6.44 -12.50
N LEU A 244 0.68 6.08 -13.31
CA LEU A 244 0.76 5.00 -14.30
C LEU A 244 1.97 5.15 -15.24
N ILE A 245 2.38 6.36 -15.63
CA ILE A 245 3.56 6.54 -16.51
C ILE A 245 4.86 5.91 -15.98
N PHE A 246 4.94 5.68 -14.67
CA PHE A 246 6.09 5.09 -13.99
C PHE A 246 5.95 3.58 -13.74
N TYR A 247 4.82 2.95 -14.07
CA TYR A 247 4.66 1.50 -13.90
C TYR A 247 5.72 0.75 -14.71
N ARG A 248 6.23 -0.35 -14.17
CA ARG A 248 7.13 -1.27 -14.89
C ARG A 248 6.75 -2.70 -14.52
N GLY A 249 6.47 -3.51 -15.53
CA GLY A 249 6.03 -4.90 -15.38
C GLY A 249 4.87 -5.24 -16.32
N GLU A 250 4.61 -6.54 -16.47
CA GLU A 250 3.55 -7.08 -17.32
C GLU A 250 2.18 -7.03 -16.63
N TYR A 251 2.19 -7.08 -15.30
CA TYR A 251 0.98 -7.04 -14.47
C TYR A 251 1.05 -5.91 -13.44
N ILE A 252 -0.10 -5.32 -13.16
CA ILE A 252 -0.28 -4.26 -12.15
C ILE A 252 -1.28 -4.77 -11.13
N GLN A 253 -0.96 -4.67 -9.84
CA GLN A 253 -1.94 -4.81 -8.78
C GLN A 253 -2.36 -3.42 -8.32
N LEU A 254 -3.67 -3.15 -8.34
CA LEU A 254 -4.20 -1.90 -7.79
C LEU A 254 -4.58 -2.12 -6.32
N ILE A 255 -4.13 -1.20 -5.48
CA ILE A 255 -4.32 -1.26 -4.04
C ILE A 255 -4.75 0.09 -3.49
N ASP A 256 -5.57 0.06 -2.46
CA ASP A 256 -5.91 1.26 -1.68
C ASP A 256 -4.89 1.48 -0.55
N ALA A 257 -4.71 2.74 -0.14
CA ALA A 257 -3.75 3.18 0.88
C ALA A 257 -4.05 2.71 2.32
N ASN A 258 -5.13 1.95 2.52
CA ASN A 258 -5.54 1.34 3.79
C ASN A 258 -5.60 -0.19 3.71
N GLN A 259 -4.99 -0.80 2.69
CA GLN A 259 -4.90 -2.25 2.59
C GLN A 259 -3.66 -2.80 3.29
N ASP A 260 -3.67 -4.11 3.52
CA ASP A 260 -2.56 -4.84 4.12
C ASP A 260 -2.36 -6.16 3.38
N ASN A 261 -1.15 -6.69 3.42
CA ASN A 261 -0.82 -7.95 2.77
C ASN A 261 0.18 -8.74 3.63
N TYR A 262 -0.05 -10.03 3.73
CA TYR A 262 0.72 -10.91 4.60
C TYR A 262 1.69 -11.73 3.78
N LEU A 263 2.76 -12.21 4.43
CA LEU A 263 3.81 -12.96 3.75
C LEU A 263 3.25 -14.23 3.09
N GLU A 264 2.37 -14.95 3.78
CA GLU A 264 1.69 -16.16 3.30
C GLU A 264 0.80 -15.91 2.08
N GLU A 265 0.18 -14.74 1.98
CA GLU A 265 -0.60 -14.33 0.81
C GLU A 265 0.32 -13.97 -0.35
N CYS A 266 1.43 -13.27 -0.07
CA CYS A 266 2.44 -12.90 -1.07
C CYS A 266 3.11 -14.11 -1.72
N LEU A 267 3.25 -15.25 -1.01
CA LEU A 267 3.79 -16.50 -1.57
C LEU A 267 2.91 -17.07 -2.70
N LYS A 268 1.63 -16.71 -2.74
CA LYS A 268 0.66 -17.20 -3.75
C LYS A 268 0.76 -16.44 -5.07
N ILE A 269 1.61 -15.41 -5.18
CA ILE A 269 1.71 -14.55 -6.37
C ILE A 269 1.89 -15.34 -7.67
N ARG A 270 2.68 -16.42 -7.65
CA ARG A 270 2.89 -17.27 -8.82
C ARG A 270 1.58 -17.90 -9.31
N SER A 271 0.75 -18.39 -8.40
CA SER A 271 -0.55 -18.96 -8.72
C SER A 271 -1.50 -17.89 -9.26
N VAL A 272 -1.51 -16.70 -8.64
CA VAL A 272 -2.37 -15.59 -9.09
C VAL A 272 -2.00 -15.15 -10.51
N LEU A 273 -0.71 -15.04 -10.83
CA LEU A 273 -0.26 -14.70 -12.18
C LEU A 273 -0.56 -15.81 -13.20
N ALA A 274 -0.58 -17.07 -12.77
CA ALA A 274 -0.98 -18.19 -13.64
C ALA A 274 -2.44 -18.07 -14.12
N GLU A 275 -3.31 -17.37 -13.37
CA GLU A 275 -4.71 -17.14 -13.78
C GLU A 275 -4.83 -16.33 -15.07
N PHE A 276 -3.78 -15.60 -15.47
CA PHE A 276 -3.74 -14.90 -16.76
C PHE A 276 -3.58 -15.84 -17.96
N GLU A 277 -3.36 -17.15 -17.73
CA GLU A 277 -3.24 -18.20 -18.76
C GLU A 277 -2.04 -18.01 -19.71
N GLU A 278 -1.05 -17.19 -19.33
CA GLU A 278 0.10 -16.85 -20.16
C GLU A 278 1.33 -17.78 -19.95
N LEU A 279 1.25 -18.77 -19.07
CA LEU A 279 2.37 -19.68 -18.76
C LEU A 279 2.69 -20.69 -19.87
N ASN A 280 1.68 -21.09 -20.66
CA ASN A 280 1.81 -22.15 -21.67
C ASN A 280 1.59 -21.62 -23.09
N VAL A 281 1.78 -20.31 -23.32
CA VAL A 281 1.59 -19.72 -24.66
C VAL A 281 2.62 -20.34 -25.61
N GLU A 282 2.13 -21.01 -26.65
CA GLU A 282 3.00 -21.55 -27.69
C GLU A 282 3.81 -20.42 -28.33
N GLN A 283 5.13 -20.58 -28.40
CA GLN A 283 6.04 -19.59 -28.98
C GLN A 283 5.99 -19.60 -30.53
N VAL A 284 4.80 -19.69 -31.11
CA VAL A 284 4.65 -19.58 -32.55
C VAL A 284 4.45 -18.11 -32.90
N ASN A 285 5.23 -17.60 -33.85
CA ASN A 285 5.09 -16.22 -34.30
C ASN A 285 3.67 -16.04 -34.88
N PRO A 286 2.83 -15.14 -34.32
CA PRO A 286 1.47 -14.94 -34.80
C PRO A 286 1.40 -14.39 -36.23
N TYR A 287 2.53 -13.94 -36.78
CA TYR A 287 2.68 -13.47 -38.15
C TYR A 287 3.41 -14.48 -39.06
N ALA A 288 3.56 -15.74 -38.63
CA ALA A 288 4.17 -16.77 -39.47
C ALA A 288 3.30 -17.04 -40.72
N PRO A 289 3.89 -17.09 -41.93
CA PRO A 289 3.13 -17.23 -43.19
C PRO A 289 2.29 -18.51 -43.28
N ASP A 290 2.75 -19.59 -42.64
CA ASP A 290 2.12 -20.91 -42.67
C ASP A 290 1.15 -21.13 -41.49
N LEU A 291 0.95 -20.12 -40.65
CA LEU A 291 0.01 -20.21 -39.54
C LEU A 291 -1.42 -20.22 -40.09
N LYS A 292 -2.08 -21.38 -40.05
CA LYS A 292 -3.52 -21.40 -40.21
C LYS A 292 -4.11 -20.73 -38.98
N TYR A 293 -4.76 -19.59 -39.19
CA TYR A 293 -5.53 -18.91 -38.16
C TYR A 293 -6.66 -19.88 -37.76
N GLU A 294 -6.45 -20.68 -36.72
CA GLU A 294 -7.53 -21.47 -36.13
C GLU A 294 -8.65 -20.50 -35.75
N GLU A 295 -9.91 -20.89 -35.94
CA GLU A 295 -11.05 -20.05 -35.55
C GLU A 295 -10.90 -19.70 -34.05
N GLN A 296 -10.49 -18.46 -33.77
CA GLN A 296 -10.14 -17.94 -32.44
C GLN A 296 -11.39 -17.70 -31.57
N VAL A 297 -12.29 -18.66 -31.48
CA VAL A 297 -13.57 -18.51 -30.74
C VAL A 297 -13.34 -18.50 -29.22
N THR A 298 -12.17 -18.94 -28.74
CA THR A 298 -11.88 -19.12 -27.30
C THR A 298 -10.65 -18.37 -26.79
N ASN A 299 -9.95 -17.58 -27.62
CA ASN A 299 -8.70 -16.91 -27.24
C ASN A 299 -8.89 -15.48 -26.71
N HIS A 300 -9.83 -15.29 -25.79
CA HIS A 300 -9.99 -13.99 -25.13
C HIS A 300 -8.95 -13.85 -24.01
N PRO A 301 -8.06 -12.84 -24.03
CA PRO A 301 -7.06 -12.68 -22.98
C PRO A 301 -7.74 -12.36 -21.64
N VAL A 302 -7.18 -12.86 -20.54
CA VAL A 302 -7.60 -12.45 -19.21
C VAL A 302 -7.03 -11.05 -18.98
N ALA A 303 -7.91 -10.04 -18.92
CA ALA A 303 -7.50 -8.66 -18.70
C ALA A 303 -7.32 -8.37 -17.22
N ILE A 304 -8.15 -8.98 -16.37
CA ILE A 304 -8.20 -8.71 -14.93
C ILE A 304 -8.42 -10.03 -14.16
N VAL A 305 -7.66 -10.23 -13.11
CA VAL A 305 -7.87 -11.29 -12.12
C VAL A 305 -8.24 -10.63 -10.81
N GLY A 306 -9.51 -10.75 -10.44
CA GLY A 306 -9.99 -10.18 -9.20
C GLY A 306 -9.67 -11.04 -7.99
N ALA A 307 -9.39 -10.39 -6.86
CA ALA A 307 -9.09 -11.04 -5.60
C ALA A 307 -10.10 -10.62 -4.53
N ARG A 308 -10.18 -11.38 -3.44
CA ARG A 308 -11.07 -11.03 -2.32
C ARG A 308 -10.35 -10.22 -1.25
N GLU A 309 -11.15 -9.60 -0.40
CA GLU A 309 -10.66 -8.84 0.75
C GLU A 309 -11.24 -9.42 2.04
N TYR A 310 -10.58 -9.11 3.13
CA TYR A 310 -11.14 -9.32 4.46
C TYR A 310 -10.92 -8.07 5.32
N ILE A 311 -11.88 -7.77 6.19
CA ILE A 311 -11.86 -6.55 6.99
C ILE A 311 -11.17 -6.84 8.31
N PHE A 312 -9.91 -6.42 8.45
CA PHE A 312 -9.15 -6.68 9.67
C PHE A 312 -9.59 -5.83 10.88
N SER A 313 -10.49 -4.86 10.67
CA SER A 313 -11.05 -4.01 11.72
C SER A 313 -12.42 -4.48 12.22
N GLU A 314 -12.90 -5.66 11.78
CA GLU A 314 -14.23 -6.21 12.08
C GLU A 314 -14.61 -6.19 13.56
N ASN A 315 -13.67 -6.48 14.46
CA ASN A 315 -13.87 -6.64 15.92
C ASN A 315 -14.17 -5.34 16.70
N SER A 316 -14.66 -4.31 16.03
CA SER A 316 -14.97 -3.00 16.65
C SER A 316 -16.40 -2.92 17.21
N GLY A 317 -17.25 -3.92 16.95
CA GLY A 317 -18.61 -4.04 17.49
C GLY A 317 -19.62 -4.58 16.46
N VAL A 318 -20.88 -4.79 16.88
CA VAL A 318 -21.94 -5.43 16.07
C VAL A 318 -22.15 -4.76 14.70
N LEU A 319 -22.10 -3.43 14.65
CA LEU A 319 -22.25 -2.71 13.38
C LEU A 319 -21.06 -2.96 12.45
N GLY A 320 -19.86 -3.06 13.02
CA GLY A 320 -18.64 -3.42 12.31
C GLY A 320 -18.71 -4.84 11.76
N ASP A 321 -19.15 -5.80 12.56
CA ASP A 321 -19.36 -7.19 12.13
C ASP A 321 -20.31 -7.29 10.93
N VAL A 322 -21.45 -6.59 10.98
CA VAL A 322 -22.43 -6.61 9.87
C VAL A 322 -21.85 -5.96 8.61
N ALA A 323 -21.15 -4.83 8.74
CA ALA A 323 -20.52 -4.17 7.61
C ALA A 323 -19.39 -5.02 6.99
N ALA A 324 -18.56 -5.65 7.82
CA ALA A 324 -17.52 -6.58 7.40
C ALA A 324 -18.11 -7.82 6.70
N GLY A 325 -19.16 -8.42 7.26
CA GLY A 325 -19.86 -9.57 6.67
C GLY A 325 -20.49 -9.25 5.31
N LYS A 326 -21.00 -8.02 5.12
CA LYS A 326 -21.47 -7.54 3.81
C LYS A 326 -20.33 -7.52 2.79
N GLU A 327 -19.17 -6.96 3.13
CA GLU A 327 -18.01 -6.90 2.22
C GLU A 327 -17.46 -8.31 1.93
N GLN A 328 -17.40 -9.19 2.93
CA GLN A 328 -17.00 -10.58 2.75
C GLN A 328 -17.95 -11.32 1.78
N THR A 329 -19.26 -11.12 1.92
CA THR A 329 -20.26 -11.73 1.03
C THR A 329 -20.12 -11.23 -0.41
N PHE A 330 -19.86 -9.93 -0.57
CA PHE A 330 -19.61 -9.31 -1.88
C PHE A 330 -18.34 -9.86 -2.54
N GLY A 331 -17.22 -9.89 -1.81
CA GLY A 331 -15.92 -10.33 -2.30
C GLY A 331 -15.79 -11.85 -2.51
N THR A 332 -16.80 -12.65 -2.12
CA THR A 332 -16.80 -14.11 -2.29
C THR A 332 -18.00 -14.58 -3.12
N LEU A 333 -19.15 -14.82 -2.51
CA LEU A 333 -20.34 -15.40 -3.15
C LEU A 333 -20.78 -14.60 -4.38
N PHE A 334 -20.88 -13.28 -4.27
CA PHE A 334 -21.27 -12.42 -5.40
C PHE A 334 -20.20 -12.40 -6.48
N ALA A 335 -18.94 -12.10 -6.12
CA ALA A 335 -17.84 -12.04 -7.07
C ALA A 335 -17.64 -13.36 -7.84
N ARG A 336 -17.73 -14.50 -7.15
CA ARG A 336 -17.66 -15.84 -7.76
C ARG A 336 -18.80 -16.08 -8.74
N THR A 337 -20.03 -15.80 -8.34
CA THR A 337 -21.22 -15.99 -9.18
C THR A 337 -21.16 -15.11 -10.43
N LEU A 338 -20.83 -13.82 -10.25
CA LEU A 338 -20.65 -12.87 -11.34
C LEU A 338 -19.51 -13.29 -12.28
N SER A 339 -18.40 -13.79 -11.75
CA SER A 339 -17.29 -14.27 -12.58
C SER A 339 -17.69 -15.48 -13.42
N GLN A 340 -18.49 -16.40 -12.87
CA GLN A 340 -18.93 -17.61 -13.58
C GLN A 340 -19.85 -17.29 -14.76
N ILE A 341 -20.70 -16.26 -14.63
CA ILE A 341 -21.62 -15.82 -15.69
C ILE A 341 -21.01 -14.75 -16.61
N GLY A 342 -19.76 -14.37 -16.41
CA GLY A 342 -19.09 -13.31 -17.18
C GLY A 342 -19.55 -11.88 -16.86
N GLY A 343 -20.27 -11.69 -15.75
CA GLY A 343 -20.79 -10.39 -15.29
C GLY A 343 -19.92 -9.67 -14.27
N LYS A 344 -18.78 -10.26 -13.86
CA LYS A 344 -17.87 -9.61 -12.91
C LYS A 344 -17.14 -8.44 -13.57
N LEU A 345 -17.11 -7.31 -12.88
CA LEU A 345 -16.31 -6.14 -13.25
C LEU A 345 -15.12 -5.94 -12.31
N HIS A 346 -14.36 -4.88 -12.55
CA HIS A 346 -13.27 -4.42 -11.69
C HIS A 346 -13.83 -3.50 -10.61
N TYR A 347 -13.54 -3.79 -9.35
CA TYR A 347 -14.02 -3.01 -8.19
C TYR A 347 -12.87 -2.31 -7.46
N GLY A 348 -11.81 -1.97 -8.21
CA GLY A 348 -10.69 -1.13 -7.75
C GLY A 348 -9.55 -1.90 -7.12
N HIS A 349 -9.83 -2.74 -6.13
CA HIS A 349 -8.79 -3.43 -5.37
C HIS A 349 -9.30 -4.77 -4.79
N PRO A 350 -8.42 -5.74 -4.52
CA PRO A 350 -6.98 -5.79 -4.79
C PRO A 350 -6.69 -6.51 -6.12
N ASP A 351 -7.45 -6.18 -7.16
CA ASP A 351 -7.41 -6.87 -8.45
C ASP A 351 -6.05 -6.70 -9.15
N PHE A 352 -5.65 -7.74 -9.87
CA PHE A 352 -4.50 -7.76 -10.75
C PHE A 352 -4.95 -7.49 -12.18
N ILE A 353 -4.13 -6.76 -12.92
CA ILE A 353 -4.45 -6.26 -14.25
C ILE A 353 -3.31 -6.60 -15.21
N ASN A 354 -3.66 -7.09 -16.40
CA ASN A 354 -2.72 -7.19 -17.52
C ASN A 354 -2.39 -5.78 -18.02
N ALA A 355 -1.17 -5.31 -17.73
CA ALA A 355 -0.75 -3.94 -17.94
C ALA A 355 -0.76 -3.58 -19.43
N THR A 356 -0.23 -4.47 -20.27
CA THR A 356 -0.19 -4.28 -21.73
C THR A 356 -1.60 -4.16 -22.29
N TYR A 357 -2.50 -5.05 -21.88
CA TYR A 357 -3.89 -5.03 -22.34
C TYR A 357 -4.59 -3.73 -21.96
N MET A 358 -4.53 -3.32 -20.69
CA MET A 358 -5.29 -2.17 -20.19
C MET A 358 -4.70 -0.82 -20.59
N THR A 359 -3.37 -0.66 -20.55
CA THR A 359 -2.73 0.63 -20.84
C THR A 359 -2.87 1.03 -22.31
N THR A 360 -2.99 0.07 -23.22
CA THR A 360 -3.28 0.32 -24.64
C THR A 360 -4.77 0.54 -24.94
N ARG A 361 -5.65 0.40 -23.93
CA ARG A 361 -7.12 0.39 -24.08
C ARG A 361 -7.85 1.38 -23.17
N GLY A 362 -7.14 2.41 -22.71
CA GLY A 362 -7.74 3.51 -21.96
C GLY A 362 -7.41 3.53 -20.47
N GLY A 363 -6.43 2.74 -20.04
CA GLY A 363 -5.83 2.82 -18.72
C GLY A 363 -6.57 2.01 -17.65
N VAL A 364 -6.23 2.27 -16.40
CA VAL A 364 -6.74 1.53 -15.24
C VAL A 364 -7.92 2.20 -14.55
N SER A 365 -8.19 3.47 -14.85
CA SER A 365 -9.25 4.23 -14.19
C SER A 365 -9.68 5.46 -15.00
N LYS A 366 -10.96 5.82 -14.93
CA LYS A 366 -11.53 6.99 -15.61
C LYS A 366 -11.70 8.17 -14.65
N ALA A 367 -11.06 9.29 -14.96
CA ALA A 367 -11.14 10.49 -14.13
C ALA A 367 -12.11 11.51 -14.74
N GLN A 368 -13.32 11.62 -14.17
CA GLN A 368 -14.21 12.75 -14.45
C GLN A 368 -15.08 13.05 -13.23
N LYS A 369 -14.92 14.25 -12.67
CA LYS A 369 -15.64 14.67 -11.47
C LYS A 369 -17.15 14.61 -11.67
N GLY A 370 -17.83 13.93 -10.74
CA GLY A 370 -19.29 13.83 -10.70
C GLY A 370 -19.93 12.91 -11.76
N LEU A 371 -19.15 12.37 -12.71
CA LEU A 371 -19.62 11.37 -13.68
C LEU A 371 -19.05 9.98 -13.42
N HIS A 372 -17.82 9.89 -12.91
CA HIS A 372 -17.15 8.64 -12.62
C HIS A 372 -16.90 8.52 -11.11
N LEU A 373 -17.96 8.39 -10.32
CA LEU A 373 -17.85 8.14 -8.87
C LEU A 373 -17.31 6.73 -8.57
N ASN A 374 -17.60 5.78 -9.48
CA ASN A 374 -17.07 4.42 -9.49
C ASN A 374 -16.08 4.24 -10.64
N GLU A 375 -14.98 5.00 -10.60
CA GLU A 375 -13.97 5.11 -11.65
C GLU A 375 -13.38 3.77 -12.13
N ASP A 376 -13.27 2.81 -11.21
CA ASP A 376 -12.64 1.51 -11.43
C ASP A 376 -13.54 0.60 -12.30
N ILE A 377 -14.87 0.71 -12.16
CA ILE A 377 -15.84 -0.13 -12.89
C ILE A 377 -15.69 0.06 -14.39
N TYR A 378 -15.38 1.28 -14.84
CA TYR A 378 -15.15 1.60 -16.25
C TYR A 378 -13.93 0.87 -16.83
N ALA A 379 -12.93 0.55 -16.02
CA ALA A 379 -11.82 -0.29 -16.47
C ALA A 379 -12.31 -1.73 -16.71
N GLY A 380 -13.17 -2.25 -15.83
CA GLY A 380 -13.84 -3.54 -16.03
C GLY A 380 -14.72 -3.57 -17.29
N MET A 381 -15.53 -2.54 -17.51
CA MET A 381 -16.36 -2.42 -18.72
C MET A 381 -15.50 -2.35 -19.98
N ASN A 382 -14.44 -1.54 -19.99
CA ASN A 382 -13.50 -1.46 -21.13
C ASN A 382 -12.82 -2.80 -21.40
N ALA A 383 -12.50 -3.56 -20.36
CA ALA A 383 -11.91 -4.89 -20.51
C ALA A 383 -12.86 -5.83 -21.26
N LEU A 384 -14.11 -5.94 -20.80
CA LEU A 384 -15.13 -6.80 -21.42
C LEU A 384 -15.48 -6.35 -22.84
N LEU A 385 -15.76 -5.06 -23.05
CA LEU A 385 -16.16 -4.50 -24.36
C LEU A 385 -15.08 -4.63 -25.43
N ARG A 386 -13.81 -4.77 -25.03
CA ARG A 386 -12.67 -4.94 -25.95
C ARG A 386 -12.22 -6.40 -26.09
N GLY A 387 -13.04 -7.34 -25.63
CA GLY A 387 -12.83 -8.78 -25.82
C GLY A 387 -11.93 -9.44 -24.78
N GLY A 388 -11.70 -8.78 -23.64
CA GLY A 388 -10.96 -9.33 -22.51
C GLY A 388 -11.89 -10.03 -21.52
N ARG A 389 -11.36 -11.00 -20.77
CA ARG A 389 -12.07 -11.69 -19.68
C ARG A 389 -11.68 -11.13 -18.32
N ILE A 390 -12.59 -11.23 -17.37
CA ILE A 390 -12.35 -10.92 -15.96
C ILE A 390 -12.57 -12.19 -15.15
N LYS A 391 -11.54 -12.64 -14.45
CA LYS A 391 -11.60 -13.80 -13.55
C LYS A 391 -11.72 -13.37 -12.09
N HIS A 392 -11.99 -14.33 -11.22
CA HIS A 392 -11.96 -14.14 -9.78
C HIS A 392 -11.27 -15.32 -9.09
N CYS A 393 -10.35 -15.04 -8.17
CA CYS A 393 -9.72 -16.02 -7.31
C CYS A 393 -10.00 -15.71 -5.84
N GLU A 394 -10.24 -16.77 -5.05
CA GLU A 394 -10.56 -16.64 -3.62
C GLU A 394 -9.46 -17.20 -2.70
N TYR A 395 -8.49 -17.91 -3.26
CA TYR A 395 -7.37 -18.47 -2.49
C TYR A 395 -6.35 -17.41 -2.08
N TYR A 396 -6.33 -16.25 -2.75
CA TYR A 396 -5.55 -15.07 -2.41
C TYR A 396 -6.46 -13.97 -1.88
N GLN A 397 -5.99 -13.24 -0.87
CA GLN A 397 -6.75 -12.15 -0.25
C GLN A 397 -5.82 -11.04 0.26
N CYS A 398 -6.35 -9.81 0.32
CA CYS A 398 -5.73 -8.70 1.04
C CYS A 398 -6.55 -8.29 2.24
N GLY A 399 -5.89 -7.79 3.28
CA GLY A 399 -6.55 -7.09 4.37
C GLY A 399 -7.02 -5.71 3.92
N LYS A 400 -8.20 -5.28 4.39
CA LYS A 400 -8.74 -3.95 4.16
C LYS A 400 -9.10 -3.31 5.49
N GLY A 401 -8.56 -2.12 5.72
CA GLY A 401 -8.95 -1.30 6.86
C GLY A 401 -10.26 -0.58 6.59
N ARG A 402 -11.20 -0.68 7.52
CA ARG A 402 -12.44 0.11 7.50
C ARG A 402 -12.63 0.80 8.82
N ASP A 403 -12.96 2.09 8.78
CA ASP A 403 -13.54 2.75 9.93
C ASP A 403 -15.02 2.36 9.97
N LEU A 404 -15.37 1.60 11.00
CA LEU A 404 -16.69 0.98 11.18
C LEU A 404 -17.62 1.84 12.06
N GLY A 405 -17.31 3.12 12.21
CA GLY A 405 -18.25 4.11 12.76
C GLY A 405 -19.49 4.25 11.88
N PHE A 406 -20.65 4.49 12.50
CA PHE A 406 -21.93 4.60 11.79
C PHE A 406 -21.93 5.64 10.66
N GLY A 407 -21.36 6.82 10.91
CA GLY A 407 -21.25 7.87 9.88
C GLY A 407 -20.41 7.44 8.68
N THR A 408 -19.31 6.72 8.91
CA THR A 408 -18.44 6.19 7.85
C THR A 408 -19.13 5.10 7.04
N ILE A 409 -19.85 4.19 7.72
CA ILE A 409 -20.67 3.14 7.06
C ILE A 409 -21.79 3.76 6.22
N LEU A 410 -22.45 4.80 6.73
CA LEU A 410 -23.48 5.54 6.00
C LEU A 410 -22.88 6.19 4.73
N ASN A 411 -21.77 6.91 4.85
CA ASN A 411 -21.08 7.54 3.72
C ASN A 411 -20.68 6.51 2.65
N PHE A 412 -20.17 5.35 3.07
CA PHE A 412 -19.84 4.27 2.15
C PHE A 412 -21.07 3.75 1.41
N THR A 413 -22.17 3.54 2.14
CA THR A 413 -23.43 3.07 1.54
C THR A 413 -24.03 4.12 0.60
N THR A 414 -23.95 5.40 0.94
CA THR A 414 -24.34 6.51 0.07
C THR A 414 -23.50 6.55 -1.21
N LYS A 415 -22.17 6.36 -1.12
CA LYS A 415 -21.29 6.28 -2.29
C LYS A 415 -21.72 5.14 -3.22
N ILE A 416 -21.93 3.94 -2.68
CA ILE A 416 -22.41 2.79 -3.48
C ILE A 416 -23.76 3.12 -4.12
N GLY A 417 -24.71 3.64 -3.34
CA GLY A 417 -26.05 3.98 -3.84
C GLY A 417 -26.02 5.02 -4.97
N ALA A 418 -25.18 6.05 -4.85
CA ALA A 418 -25.02 7.07 -5.89
C ALA A 418 -24.42 6.47 -7.18
N GLY A 419 -23.36 5.67 -7.04
CA GLY A 419 -22.70 5.05 -8.20
C GLY A 419 -23.46 3.89 -8.84
N MET A 420 -24.53 3.36 -8.23
CA MET A 420 -25.47 2.44 -8.89
C MET A 420 -26.43 3.17 -9.85
N GLY A 421 -26.53 4.50 -9.74
CA GLY A 421 -27.28 5.34 -10.68
C GLY A 421 -26.50 5.72 -11.93
N GLU A 422 -25.17 5.54 -11.91
CA GLU A 422 -24.27 5.59 -13.09
C GLU A 422 -24.38 4.30 -13.89
#